data_AF-A0A3A0A0E4-F1
#
_entry.id   AF-A0A3A0A0E4-F1
#
_cell.length_a   1.000
_cell.length_b   1.000
_cell.length_c   1.000
_cell.angle_alpha   90.00
_cell.angle_beta   90.00
_cell.angle_gamma   90.00
#
_symmetry.space_group_name_H-M   'P 1'
#
loop_
_entity.id
_entity.type
_entity.pdbx_description
1 polymer ?
#
loop_
_entity_poly.entity_id
_entity_poly.type
_entity_poly.pdbx_seq_one_letter_code
_entity_poly.pdbx_strand_id
1 'polypeptide(L)'
;HLVYISDAQDGLIAHCLLVGSPNGRGVKLGLPRPGGRVPRGIVVRYNTFVANGGGAVSSSYGAAENRIIGNVMLGTGDGANITAFRLVDGSSTRIEGNVGWGTSTVVAASAGHDRHDNRQIDPQLDAAYRPTNAELLGPANEPLVGHLTPTREHAPPATLTWQP
;
A
#
# COMPACT_ATOMS: atom_id res chain seq x y z
N HIS A 1 -5.92 -11.90 -3.26
CA HIS A 1 -5.39 -10.55 -3.56
C HIS A 1 -6.58 -9.65 -3.84
N LEU A 2 -6.49 -8.34 -3.59
CA LEU A 2 -7.61 -7.42 -3.84
C LEU A 2 -7.68 -7.02 -5.32
N VAL A 3 -6.54 -6.70 -5.90
CA VAL A 3 -6.40 -6.42 -7.33
C VAL A 3 -5.45 -7.43 -7.96
N TYR A 4 -5.88 -8.04 -9.06
CA TYR A 4 -5.07 -8.96 -9.84
C TYR A 4 -4.96 -8.52 -11.29
N ILE A 5 -3.74 -8.24 -11.74
CA ILE A 5 -3.48 -7.90 -13.13
C ILE A 5 -2.67 -9.04 -13.74
N SER A 6 -3.35 -9.82 -14.58
CA SER A 6 -2.77 -10.95 -15.29
C SER A 6 -2.34 -10.63 -16.71
N ASP A 7 -3.06 -9.72 -17.38
CA ASP A 7 -2.79 -9.31 -18.76
C ASP A 7 -3.30 -7.87 -18.97
N ALA A 8 -2.40 -6.89 -18.84
CA ALA A 8 -2.68 -5.48 -19.09
C ALA A 8 -1.39 -4.73 -19.40
N GLN A 9 -1.50 -3.60 -20.09
CA GLN A 9 -0.38 -2.72 -20.38
C GLN A 9 -0.71 -1.28 -20.00
N ASP A 10 0.30 -0.54 -19.54
CA ASP A 10 0.24 0.91 -19.29
C ASP A 10 -0.89 1.37 -18.35
N GLY A 11 -1.27 0.52 -17.40
CA GLY A 11 -2.31 0.79 -16.41
C GLY A 11 -1.82 1.61 -15.21
N LEU A 12 -2.77 2.25 -14.51
CA LEU A 12 -2.52 3.04 -13.29
C LEU A 12 -3.42 2.56 -12.15
N ILE A 13 -2.81 2.25 -11.00
CA ILE A 13 -3.47 2.09 -9.71
C ILE A 13 -2.92 3.16 -8.78
N ALA A 14 -3.73 4.16 -8.45
CA ALA A 14 -3.27 5.27 -7.62
C ALA A 14 -4.32 5.79 -6.64
N HIS A 15 -3.84 6.34 -5.53
CA HIS A 15 -4.66 6.98 -4.49
C HIS A 15 -5.75 6.06 -3.91
N CYS A 16 -5.50 4.74 -3.88
CA CYS A 16 -6.40 3.76 -3.29
C CYS A 16 -6.01 3.44 -1.83
N LEU A 17 -7.02 3.06 -1.05
CA LEU A 17 -6.85 2.40 0.25
C LEU A 17 -7.18 0.90 0.09
N LEU A 18 -6.18 0.04 0.30
CA LEU A 18 -6.24 -1.40 0.02
C LEU A 18 -6.01 -2.22 1.29
N VAL A 19 -7.09 -2.73 1.88
CA VAL A 19 -7.10 -3.25 3.25
C VAL A 19 -7.49 -4.72 3.32
N GLY A 20 -6.77 -5.50 4.14
CA GLY A 20 -7.29 -6.72 4.73
C GLY A 20 -7.39 -7.93 3.79
N SER A 21 -6.49 -8.12 2.82
CA SER A 21 -6.47 -9.35 2.01
C SER A 21 -5.95 -10.54 2.83
N PRO A 22 -6.81 -11.48 3.31
CA PRO A 22 -6.42 -12.40 4.39
C PRO A 22 -5.30 -13.37 3.98
N ASN A 23 -5.39 -13.92 2.77
CA ASN A 23 -4.42 -14.86 2.20
C ASN A 23 -3.72 -14.28 0.96
N GLY A 24 -3.75 -12.96 0.78
CA GLY A 24 -3.48 -12.32 -0.50
C GLY A 24 -2.62 -11.06 -0.41
N ARG A 25 -2.25 -10.57 -1.59
CA ARG A 25 -1.64 -9.25 -1.73
C ARG A 25 -2.70 -8.17 -1.89
N GLY A 26 -2.35 -6.92 -1.59
CA GLY A 26 -3.15 -5.80 -2.08
C GLY A 26 -3.23 -5.81 -3.61
N VAL A 27 -2.08 -5.78 -4.29
CA VAL A 27 -1.96 -5.89 -5.75
C VAL A 27 -1.06 -7.07 -6.13
N LYS A 28 -1.50 -7.88 -7.09
CA LYS A 28 -0.64 -8.88 -7.75
C LYS A 28 -0.49 -8.54 -9.23
N LEU A 29 0.75 -8.43 -9.68
CA LEU A 29 1.16 -8.28 -11.07
C LEU A 29 1.77 -9.61 -11.54
N GLY A 30 1.10 -10.29 -12.47
CA GLY A 30 1.65 -11.46 -13.15
C GLY A 30 0.62 -12.56 -13.31
N LEU A 31 1.10 -13.72 -13.72
CA LEU A 31 0.27 -14.88 -14.01
C LEU A 31 0.29 -15.90 -12.86
N PRO A 32 -0.66 -16.85 -12.82
CA PRO A 32 -0.57 -17.97 -11.88
C PRO A 32 0.50 -18.98 -12.31
N ARG A 33 0.84 -19.00 -13.61
CA ARG A 33 1.78 -19.93 -14.25
C ARG A 33 2.71 -19.18 -15.23
N PRO A 34 3.90 -19.72 -15.55
CA PRO A 34 4.77 -19.12 -16.54
C PRO A 34 4.16 -19.18 -17.95
N GLY A 35 4.59 -18.25 -18.82
CA GLY A 35 4.17 -18.15 -20.22
C GLY A 35 2.88 -17.36 -20.43
N GLY A 36 2.79 -16.62 -21.54
CA GLY A 36 1.63 -15.80 -21.90
C GLY A 36 1.93 -14.30 -21.92
N ARG A 37 0.91 -13.49 -22.22
CA ARG A 37 0.97 -12.04 -22.04
C ARG A 37 0.97 -11.72 -20.56
N VAL A 38 1.76 -10.73 -20.17
CA VAL A 38 2.11 -10.42 -18.79
C VAL A 38 1.94 -8.92 -18.58
N PRO A 39 1.63 -8.49 -17.35
CA PRO A 39 1.49 -7.08 -17.06
C PRO A 39 2.79 -6.33 -17.30
N ARG A 40 2.69 -5.26 -18.09
CA ARG A 40 3.83 -4.41 -18.46
C ARG A 40 3.47 -2.94 -18.33
N GLY A 41 4.42 -2.11 -17.89
CA GLY A 41 4.20 -0.67 -17.80
C GLY A 41 3.17 -0.26 -16.73
N ILE A 42 2.76 -1.16 -15.84
CA ILE A 42 1.77 -0.87 -14.81
C ILE A 42 2.40 0.00 -13.72
N VAL A 43 1.73 1.09 -13.38
CA VAL A 43 2.13 2.00 -12.31
C VAL A 43 1.23 1.80 -11.09
N VAL A 44 1.81 1.43 -9.96
CA VAL A 44 1.15 1.34 -8.65
C VAL A 44 1.75 2.44 -7.78
N ARG A 45 1.04 3.56 -7.59
CA ARG A 45 1.60 4.72 -6.88
C ARG A 45 0.68 5.37 -5.86
N TYR A 46 1.26 5.92 -4.80
CA TYR A 46 0.54 6.73 -3.81
C TYR A 46 -0.70 6.02 -3.22
N ASN A 47 -0.63 4.69 -3.08
CA ASN A 47 -1.66 3.91 -2.42
C ASN A 47 -1.27 3.64 -0.97
N THR A 48 -2.27 3.41 -0.12
CA THR A 48 -2.10 2.97 1.25
C THR A 48 -2.55 1.51 1.37
N PHE A 49 -1.64 0.62 1.75
CA PHE A 49 -1.90 -0.79 1.96
C PHE A 49 -1.91 -1.09 3.46
N VAL A 50 -2.93 -1.81 3.94
CA VAL A 50 -3.06 -2.11 5.37
C VAL A 50 -3.44 -3.57 5.58
N ALA A 51 -2.73 -4.28 6.46
CA ALA A 51 -3.10 -5.62 6.93
C ALA A 51 -3.36 -6.66 5.80
N ASN A 52 -2.56 -6.63 4.73
CA ASN A 52 -2.62 -7.64 3.66
C ASN A 52 -1.68 -8.81 3.99
N GLY A 53 -2.21 -10.00 4.24
CA GLY A 53 -1.43 -11.13 4.78
C GLY A 53 -0.30 -11.63 3.88
N GLY A 54 -0.44 -11.50 2.56
CA GLY A 54 0.57 -11.92 1.58
C GLY A 54 1.54 -10.81 1.13
N GLY A 55 1.44 -9.60 1.67
CA GLY A 55 2.19 -8.40 1.27
C GLY A 55 1.34 -7.33 0.58
N ALA A 56 1.90 -6.15 0.36
CA ALA A 56 1.24 -5.06 -0.37
C ALA A 56 1.19 -5.35 -1.87
N VAL A 57 2.36 -5.55 -2.50
CA VAL A 57 2.48 -5.77 -3.94
C VAL A 57 3.33 -7.00 -4.22
N SER A 58 2.92 -7.82 -5.17
CA SER A 58 3.79 -8.89 -5.69
C SER A 58 3.88 -8.88 -7.20
N SER A 59 5.09 -8.99 -7.73
CA SER A 59 5.35 -9.25 -9.14
C SER A 59 5.71 -10.72 -9.36
N SER A 60 5.33 -11.31 -10.49
CA SER A 60 5.63 -12.72 -10.76
C SER A 60 5.84 -13.02 -12.24
N TYR A 61 6.68 -14.02 -12.51
CA TYR A 61 6.99 -14.49 -13.86
C TYR A 61 7.45 -13.37 -14.79
N GLY A 62 6.85 -13.24 -15.98
CA GLY A 62 7.25 -12.25 -16.99
C GLY A 62 6.75 -10.83 -16.74
N ALA A 63 6.13 -10.52 -15.59
CA ALA A 63 5.75 -9.15 -15.27
C ALA A 63 6.98 -8.24 -15.36
N ALA A 64 6.90 -7.17 -16.15
CA ALA A 64 8.07 -6.36 -16.52
C ALA A 64 7.76 -4.86 -16.61
N GLU A 65 8.79 -4.02 -16.46
CA GLU A 65 8.72 -2.55 -16.64
C GLU A 65 7.63 -1.87 -15.80
N ASN A 66 7.25 -2.50 -14.70
CA ASN A 66 6.27 -1.95 -13.78
C ASN A 66 6.95 -0.95 -12.85
N ARG A 67 6.14 -0.04 -12.29
CA ARG A 67 6.59 1.00 -11.38
C ARG A 67 5.78 0.94 -10.10
N ILE A 68 6.43 0.71 -8.97
CA ILE A 68 5.80 0.67 -7.64
C ILE A 68 6.40 1.83 -6.82
N ILE A 69 5.69 2.96 -6.73
CA ILE A 69 6.28 4.24 -6.31
C ILE A 69 5.49 4.92 -5.20
N GLY A 70 6.16 5.37 -4.14
CA GLY A 70 5.58 6.30 -3.16
C GLY A 70 4.36 5.75 -2.41
N ASN A 71 4.26 4.43 -2.26
CA ASN A 71 3.16 3.81 -1.52
C ASN A 71 3.48 3.71 -0.03
N VAL A 72 2.44 3.68 0.80
CA VAL A 72 2.54 3.46 2.25
C VAL A 72 2.00 2.06 2.56
N MET A 73 2.73 1.26 3.32
CA MET A 73 2.44 -0.16 3.55
C MET A 73 2.53 -0.48 5.03
N LEU A 74 1.39 -0.76 5.67
CA LEU A 74 1.26 -0.90 7.12
C LEU A 74 0.85 -2.33 7.47
N GLY A 75 1.76 -3.07 8.11
CA GLY A 75 1.51 -4.45 8.56
C GLY A 75 1.14 -5.37 7.41
N THR A 76 1.85 -5.31 6.28
CA THR A 76 1.55 -6.15 5.11
C THR A 76 2.60 -7.21 4.84
N GLY A 77 2.20 -8.49 4.91
CA GLY A 77 3.10 -9.63 4.74
C GLY A 77 3.97 -9.88 5.96
N ASP A 78 4.29 -11.15 6.22
CA ASP A 78 5.13 -11.57 7.36
C ASP A 78 6.63 -11.35 7.13
N GLY A 79 7.02 -10.91 5.93
CA GLY A 79 8.41 -10.64 5.55
C GLY A 79 8.56 -9.27 4.90
N ALA A 80 8.33 -9.23 3.59
CA ALA A 80 8.43 -7.99 2.82
C ALA A 80 7.08 -7.49 2.34
N ASN A 81 6.89 -6.17 2.31
CA ASN A 81 5.68 -5.58 1.72
C ASN A 81 5.62 -5.80 0.20
N ILE A 82 6.77 -5.66 -0.49
CA ILE A 82 6.89 -5.88 -1.92
C ILE A 82 7.72 -7.13 -2.19
N THR A 83 7.13 -8.09 -2.91
CA THR A 83 7.75 -9.40 -3.17
C THR A 83 7.81 -9.70 -4.66
N ALA A 84 8.73 -10.58 -5.03
CA ALA A 84 8.77 -11.20 -6.36
C ALA A 84 8.59 -12.71 -6.24
N PHE A 85 7.96 -13.33 -7.23
CA PHE A 85 7.91 -14.78 -7.35
C PHE A 85 8.31 -15.23 -8.74
N ARG A 86 9.47 -15.91 -8.84
CA ARG A 86 10.01 -16.42 -10.11
C ARG A 86 10.02 -15.37 -11.22
N LEU A 87 10.38 -14.13 -10.87
CA LEU A 87 10.50 -13.04 -11.82
C LEU A 87 11.64 -13.34 -12.79
N VAL A 88 11.45 -13.07 -14.07
CA VAL A 88 12.48 -13.32 -15.08
C VAL A 88 13.56 -12.23 -14.96
N ASP A 89 14.83 -12.61 -15.16
CA ASP A 89 15.92 -11.64 -15.23
C ASP A 89 15.65 -10.62 -16.35
N GLY A 90 15.95 -9.35 -16.08
CA GLY A 90 15.67 -8.26 -17.02
C GLY A 90 14.24 -7.71 -16.97
N SER A 91 13.34 -8.25 -16.14
CA SER A 91 11.99 -7.69 -15.93
C SER A 91 11.98 -6.20 -15.51
N SER A 92 13.04 -5.69 -14.90
CA SER A 92 13.26 -4.24 -14.67
C SER A 92 12.08 -3.50 -14.03
N THR A 93 11.50 -4.06 -12.96
CA THR A 93 10.47 -3.35 -12.18
C THR A 93 11.14 -2.34 -11.27
N ARG A 94 10.80 -1.06 -11.43
CA ARG A 94 11.31 0.04 -10.58
C ARG A 94 10.45 0.17 -9.34
N ILE A 95 11.10 0.16 -8.18
CA ILE A 95 10.47 0.20 -6.87
C ILE A 95 11.12 1.33 -6.09
N GLU A 96 10.39 2.40 -5.85
CA GLU A 96 11.00 3.64 -5.36
C GLU A 96 10.17 4.40 -4.34
N GLY A 97 10.83 4.94 -3.32
CA GLY A 97 10.22 5.87 -2.38
C GLY A 97 9.05 5.29 -1.58
N ASN A 98 8.93 3.96 -1.50
CA ASN A 98 7.86 3.33 -0.73
C ASN A 98 8.23 3.31 0.75
N VAL A 99 7.22 3.47 1.59
CA VAL A 99 7.34 3.43 3.04
C VAL A 99 6.63 2.20 3.57
N GLY A 100 7.34 1.38 4.33
CA GLY A 100 6.79 0.22 5.02
C GLY A 100 6.90 0.34 6.54
N TRP A 101 5.89 -0.14 7.26
CA TRP A 101 5.88 -0.23 8.71
C TRP A 101 5.30 -1.58 9.17
N GLY A 102 5.77 -2.08 10.31
CA GLY A 102 5.28 -3.35 10.88
C GLY A 102 5.59 -4.57 10.01
N THR A 103 6.74 -4.58 9.33
CA THR A 103 7.23 -5.66 8.45
C THR A 103 8.75 -5.79 8.62
N SER A 104 9.38 -6.86 8.12
CA SER A 104 10.84 -6.99 8.26
C SER A 104 11.63 -6.22 7.20
N THR A 105 11.01 -5.93 6.05
CA THR A 105 11.58 -5.06 5.02
C THR A 105 10.50 -4.49 4.08
N VAL A 106 10.79 -3.38 3.41
CA VAL A 106 9.90 -2.83 2.38
C VAL A 106 9.90 -3.70 1.13
N VAL A 107 11.08 -4.14 0.67
CA VAL A 107 11.24 -4.86 -0.60
C VAL A 107 12.12 -6.09 -0.41
N ALA A 108 11.58 -7.27 -0.72
CA ALA A 108 12.35 -8.50 -0.71
C ALA A 108 13.51 -8.43 -1.72
N ALA A 109 14.68 -8.95 -1.32
CA ALA A 109 15.79 -9.16 -2.23
C ALA A 109 15.39 -10.18 -3.31
N SER A 110 15.27 -9.72 -4.55
CA SER A 110 14.87 -10.54 -5.69
C SER A 110 15.43 -9.96 -6.98
N ALA A 111 15.75 -10.83 -7.94
CA ALA A 111 16.19 -10.41 -9.26
C ALA A 111 15.07 -9.67 -10.01
N GLY A 112 15.46 -8.73 -10.87
CA GLY A 112 14.52 -7.93 -11.68
C GLY A 112 13.77 -6.83 -10.92
N HIS A 113 14.06 -6.63 -9.63
CA HIS A 113 13.61 -5.47 -8.85
C HIS A 113 14.73 -4.44 -8.73
N ASP A 114 14.52 -3.27 -9.34
CA ASP A 114 15.38 -2.09 -9.18
C ASP A 114 14.84 -1.23 -8.02
N ARG A 115 15.63 -1.06 -6.96
CA ARG A 115 15.15 -0.60 -5.65
C ARG A 115 15.87 0.68 -5.23
N HIS A 116 15.14 1.78 -5.13
CA HIS A 116 15.68 3.10 -4.77
C HIS A 116 14.89 3.75 -3.63
N ASP A 117 15.56 4.32 -2.63
CA ASP A 117 14.93 5.16 -1.60
C ASP A 117 13.71 4.57 -0.88
N ASN A 118 13.60 3.24 -0.76
CA ASN A 118 12.54 2.59 0.00
C ASN A 118 12.91 2.57 1.48
N ARG A 119 11.98 2.95 2.35
CA ARG A 119 12.28 3.21 3.76
C ARG A 119 11.34 2.44 4.66
N GLN A 120 11.92 1.73 5.63
CA GLN A 120 11.16 1.18 6.73
C GLN A 120 11.11 2.23 7.83
N ILE A 121 9.95 2.87 8.00
CA ILE A 121 9.79 3.99 8.93
C ILE A 121 8.46 3.80 9.65
N ASP A 122 8.49 3.93 10.98
CA ASP A 122 7.28 4.12 11.76
C ASP A 122 6.67 5.46 11.37
N PRO A 123 5.44 5.52 10.85
CA PRO A 123 4.81 6.81 10.62
C PRO A 123 4.51 7.55 11.94
N GLN A 124 4.76 6.91 13.10
CA GLN A 124 4.57 7.45 14.44
C GLN A 124 3.17 8.04 14.60
N LEU A 125 2.16 7.35 14.04
CA LEU A 125 0.74 7.70 14.17
C LEU A 125 0.21 7.23 15.53
N ASP A 126 0.90 7.63 16.59
CA ASP A 126 0.50 7.37 17.97
C ASP A 126 -0.09 8.65 18.61
N ALA A 127 -0.36 8.61 19.90
CA ALA A 127 -0.90 9.76 20.63
C ALA A 127 0.03 10.99 20.65
N ALA A 128 1.32 10.82 20.33
CA ALA A 128 2.29 11.89 20.21
C ALA A 128 2.32 12.51 18.80
N TYR A 129 1.75 11.86 17.79
CA TYR A 129 1.64 12.44 16.44
C TYR A 129 0.94 13.80 16.47
N ARG A 130 1.52 14.77 15.78
CA ARG A 130 0.89 16.07 15.50
C ARG A 130 1.00 16.34 14.00
N PRO A 131 -0.13 16.57 13.30
CA PRO A 131 -0.09 17.06 11.92
C PRO A 131 0.81 18.30 11.83
N THR A 132 1.64 18.39 10.79
CA THR A 132 2.47 19.58 10.54
C THR A 132 1.72 20.70 9.86
N ASN A 133 0.58 20.40 9.22
CA ASN A 133 -0.32 21.43 8.69
C ASN A 133 -1.08 22.10 9.85
N ALA A 134 -0.80 23.39 10.07
CA ALA A 134 -1.44 24.19 11.12
C ALA A 134 -2.97 24.27 10.96
N GLU A 135 -3.52 24.12 9.75
CA GLU A 135 -4.97 24.10 9.51
C GLU A 135 -5.67 22.87 10.09
N LEU A 136 -4.91 21.81 10.37
CA LEU A 136 -5.41 20.58 11.00
C LEU A 136 -5.25 20.60 12.53
N LEU A 137 -4.79 21.72 13.10
CA LEU A 137 -4.51 21.87 14.52
C LEU A 137 -5.43 22.90 15.16
N GLY A 138 -5.88 22.61 16.38
CA GLY A 138 -6.69 23.49 17.19
C GLY A 138 -5.84 24.52 17.96
N PRO A 139 -6.49 25.41 18.73
CA PRO A 139 -5.81 26.47 19.47
C PRO A 139 -4.78 25.97 20.50
N ALA A 140 -4.87 24.72 20.96
CA ALA A 140 -3.95 24.09 21.89
C ALA A 140 -2.99 23.09 21.20
N ASN A 141 -2.82 23.21 19.87
CA ASN A 141 -1.96 22.34 19.06
C ASN A 141 -2.41 20.87 19.07
N GLU A 142 -3.70 20.62 19.29
CA GLU A 142 -4.35 19.33 19.20
C GLU A 142 -4.83 19.06 17.76
N PRO A 143 -4.79 17.82 17.25
CA PRO A 143 -5.42 17.49 15.98
C PRO A 143 -6.92 17.84 16.02
N LEU A 144 -7.44 18.53 14.99
CA LEU A 144 -8.87 18.85 14.86
C LEU A 144 -9.70 17.71 14.25
N VAL A 145 -9.05 16.82 13.49
CA VAL A 145 -9.68 15.72 12.77
C VAL A 145 -8.78 14.48 12.81
N GLY A 146 -9.39 13.29 12.81
CA GLY A 146 -8.70 12.01 12.69
C GLY A 146 -9.03 11.03 13.81
N HIS A 147 -8.26 9.94 13.89
CA HIS A 147 -8.43 8.90 14.92
C HIS A 147 -7.74 9.26 16.25
N LEU A 148 -6.93 10.34 16.25
CA LEU A 148 -6.21 10.86 17.42
C LEU A 148 -6.89 12.09 18.03
N THR A 149 -7.91 12.64 17.39
CA THR A 149 -8.82 13.57 18.07
C THR A 149 -9.40 12.82 19.26
N PRO A 150 -9.34 13.37 20.49
CA PRO A 150 -10.19 12.88 21.55
C PRO A 150 -11.59 12.85 20.96
N THR A 151 -12.23 11.69 20.94
CA THR A 151 -13.67 11.64 20.66
C THR A 151 -14.30 12.50 21.75
N ARG A 152 -14.53 13.79 21.46
CA ARG A 152 -15.57 14.54 22.17
C ARG A 152 -16.76 13.61 22.05
N GLU A 153 -17.25 13.09 23.17
CA GLU A 153 -18.45 12.26 23.18
C GLU A 153 -19.46 12.95 22.27
N HIS A 154 -19.62 12.42 21.06
CA HIS A 154 -20.64 12.93 20.19
C HIS A 154 -21.90 12.54 20.92
N ALA A 155 -22.60 13.53 21.48
CA ALA A 155 -23.97 13.35 21.89
C ALA A 155 -24.65 12.58 20.76
N PRO A 156 -25.29 11.43 21.06
CA PRO A 156 -25.80 10.54 20.03
C PRO A 156 -26.63 11.36 19.04
N PRO A 157 -26.49 11.12 17.72
CA PRO A 157 -27.25 11.85 16.73
C PRO A 157 -28.73 11.74 17.11
N ALA A 158 -29.43 12.88 17.11
CA ALA A 158 -30.86 12.93 17.40
C ALA A 158 -31.55 11.84 16.57
N THR A 159 -32.32 10.98 17.24
CA THR A 159 -33.02 9.86 16.62
C THR A 159 -33.80 10.38 15.41
N LEU A 160 -33.41 9.95 14.21
CA LEU A 160 -34.09 10.32 12.97
C LEU A 160 -35.44 9.57 12.95
N THR A 161 -36.50 10.21 13.42
CA THR A 161 -37.86 9.68 13.30
C THR A 161 -38.28 9.79 11.85
N TRP A 162 -38.32 8.66 11.16
CA TRP A 162 -39.01 8.56 9.87
C TRP A 162 -40.50 8.83 10.09
N GLN A 163 -41.02 9.89 9.46
CA GLN A 163 -42.47 10.06 9.30
C GLN A 163 -42.92 9.25 8.06
N PRO A 164 -44.03 8.51 8.16
CA PRO A 164 -44.54 7.64 7.09
C PRO A 164 -44.96 8.42 5.85
#